data_AF-A0A935D415-F1
#
_entry.id   AF-A0A935D415-F1
#
_cell.length_a   1.000
_cell.length_b   1.000
_cell.length_c   1.000
_cell.angle_alpha   90.00
_cell.angle_beta   90.00
_cell.angle_gamma   90.00
#
_symmetry.space_group_name_H-M   'P 1'
#
loop_
_entity.id
_entity.type
_entity.pdbx_description
1 polymer ?
#
loop_
_entity_poly.entity_id
_entity_poly.type
_entity_poly.pdbx_seq_one_letter_code
_entity_poly.pdbx_strand_id
1 'polypeptide(L)'
;MLGVLLLFIAGYGSLTSSLSRHGFAALALYVALPAAAVFAYVAARRHLSVVASFPVPRGVYLFPACVVDATTADLRVYPLTEGQLSGAGPLVTASFPGQRFTFSADAKGPPDLAGASLAAQSVLSAALAANDQDRLTELDPLLEPRFSSPVGPGAAYRLRVPSWERFGWAIGLGVGVVFGGTTFFMRNATSDALRFSRARRDDTSASYRSYLLYGTTHAREVERTLLPRAALREASARSTVEAIREFRTAFSDTDIEPEVEQALHAAMLAELERAKTVGKLSALTAFAKAYPDHGLAKELGAAKHAIYMKERARITAALPAAARAQTEPAVVELLAAVERLGPTVEVRFRRRPGGRFGYADKTIAKTSTWNGPVSYLTRYFDPRTTRRARRPWRRGSSRASRRSSTPRS
;
A
#
# COMPACT_ATOMS: atom_id res chain seq x y z
N MET A 1 -5.04 -2.15 28.94
CA MET A 1 -4.22 -1.19 28.16
C MET A 1 -3.16 -1.87 27.31
N LEU A 2 -2.33 -2.78 27.85
CA LEU A 2 -1.34 -3.54 27.07
C LEU A 2 -1.91 -4.21 25.81
N GLY A 3 -3.10 -4.81 25.90
CA GLY A 3 -3.75 -5.45 24.74
C GLY A 3 -4.10 -4.48 23.60
N VAL A 4 -4.52 -3.25 23.91
CA VAL A 4 -4.80 -2.22 22.89
C VAL A 4 -3.50 -1.79 22.21
N LEU A 5 -2.42 -1.67 22.97
CA LEU A 5 -1.09 -1.34 22.45
C LEU A 5 -0.55 -2.45 21.53
N LEU A 6 -0.66 -3.72 21.95
CA LEU A 6 -0.24 -4.87 21.14
C LEU A 6 -1.03 -4.93 19.83
N LEU A 7 -2.35 -4.74 19.88
CA LEU A 7 -3.19 -4.61 18.67
C LEU A 7 -2.72 -3.43 17.81
N PHE A 8 -2.45 -2.28 18.42
CA PHE A 8 -1.98 -1.10 17.67
C PHE A 8 -0.69 -1.37 16.89
N ILE A 9 0.28 -2.04 17.50
CA ILE A 9 1.60 -2.34 16.92
C ILE A 9 1.55 -3.49 15.91
N ALA A 10 0.67 -4.47 16.10
CA ALA A 10 0.59 -5.65 15.24
C ALA A 10 0.41 -5.27 13.77
N GLY A 11 1.37 -5.66 12.92
CA GLY A 11 1.36 -5.42 11.49
C GLY A 11 1.48 -3.95 11.06
N TYR A 12 1.71 -3.02 11.99
CA TYR A 12 1.64 -1.58 11.72
C TYR A 12 2.59 -1.14 10.60
N GLY A 13 2.02 -0.58 9.53
CA GLY A 13 2.74 -0.09 8.35
C GLY A 13 3.41 -1.17 7.48
N SER A 14 3.23 -2.46 7.75
CA SER A 14 3.82 -3.53 6.92
C SER A 14 3.16 -3.60 5.54
N LEU A 15 3.96 -3.81 4.48
CA LEU A 15 3.47 -3.99 3.10
C LEU A 15 2.92 -5.40 2.84
N THR A 16 3.41 -6.40 3.56
CA THR A 16 3.12 -7.82 3.30
C THR A 16 2.13 -8.42 4.29
N SER A 17 1.94 -7.80 5.46
CA SER A 17 1.07 -8.33 6.51
C SER A 17 -0.38 -7.90 6.30
N SER A 18 -1.32 -8.84 6.32
CA SER A 18 -2.77 -8.56 6.33
C SER A 18 -3.21 -7.80 7.58
N LEU A 19 -2.53 -7.99 8.72
CA LEU A 19 -2.78 -7.27 9.97
C LEU A 19 -2.45 -5.79 9.87
N SER A 20 -1.75 -5.38 8.82
CA SER A 20 -1.46 -3.98 8.63
C SER A 20 -2.73 -3.15 8.55
N ARG A 21 -3.84 -3.66 8.00
CA ARG A 21 -5.16 -3.00 8.06
C ARG A 21 -6.09 -3.83 8.91
N HIS A 22 -6.61 -3.23 9.97
CA HIS A 22 -7.56 -3.89 10.83
C HIS A 22 -8.95 -3.79 10.21
N GLY A 23 -9.58 -4.94 9.97
CA GLY A 23 -10.97 -5.03 9.51
C GLY A 23 -11.97 -4.67 10.62
N PHE A 24 -13.25 -4.64 10.29
CA PHE A 24 -14.32 -4.30 11.24
C PHE A 24 -14.41 -5.24 12.44
N ALA A 25 -13.99 -6.50 12.32
CA ALA A 25 -13.93 -7.41 13.48
C ALA A 25 -12.95 -6.90 14.56
N ALA A 26 -11.84 -6.29 14.16
CA ALA A 26 -10.88 -5.72 15.11
C ALA A 26 -11.43 -4.45 15.80
N LEU A 27 -12.34 -3.70 15.16
CA LEU A 27 -13.01 -2.56 15.80
C LEU A 27 -13.73 -2.98 17.07
N ALA A 28 -14.38 -4.15 17.08
CA ALA A 28 -15.02 -4.70 18.29
C ALA A 28 -14.00 -4.88 19.43
N LEU A 29 -12.78 -5.33 19.14
CA LEU A 29 -11.70 -5.44 20.13
C LEU A 29 -11.20 -4.07 20.62
N TYR A 30 -11.07 -3.09 19.71
CA TYR A 30 -10.72 -1.71 20.09
C TYR A 30 -11.77 -1.07 20.98
N VAL A 31 -13.05 -1.43 20.86
CA VAL A 31 -14.14 -0.94 21.72
C VAL A 31 -14.21 -1.72 23.02
N ALA A 32 -14.15 -3.05 22.96
CA ALA A 32 -14.33 -3.93 24.11
C ALA A 32 -13.24 -3.78 25.17
N LEU A 33 -11.97 -3.65 24.77
CA LEU A 33 -10.85 -3.53 25.71
C LEU A 33 -10.91 -2.27 26.61
N PRO A 34 -11.06 -1.04 26.06
CA PRO A 34 -11.25 0.14 26.89
C PRO A 34 -12.58 0.11 27.65
N ALA A 35 -13.66 -0.40 27.06
CA ALA A 35 -14.93 -0.53 27.75
C ALA A 35 -14.82 -1.42 28.99
N ALA A 36 -14.18 -2.59 28.86
CA ALA A 36 -13.94 -3.51 29.97
C ALA A 36 -13.03 -2.89 31.03
N ALA A 37 -11.99 -2.14 30.63
CA ALA A 37 -11.10 -1.45 31.57
C ALA A 37 -11.84 -0.38 32.39
N VAL A 38 -12.66 0.44 31.75
CA VAL A 38 -13.47 1.47 32.44
C VAL A 38 -14.54 0.83 33.30
N PHE A 39 -15.21 -0.21 32.81
CA PHE A 39 -16.19 -0.95 33.59
C PHE A 39 -15.57 -1.57 34.84
N ALA A 40 -14.41 -2.24 34.71
CA ALA A 40 -13.69 -2.81 35.83
C ALA A 40 -13.27 -1.74 36.84
N TYR A 41 -12.84 -0.55 36.38
CA TYR A 41 -12.52 0.58 37.25
C TYR A 41 -13.75 1.07 38.04
N VAL A 42 -14.90 1.25 37.38
CA VAL A 42 -16.14 1.68 38.05
C VAL A 42 -16.62 0.60 39.02
N ALA A 43 -16.55 -0.68 38.66
CA ALA A 43 -16.91 -1.80 39.53
C ALA A 43 -16.00 -1.87 40.77
N ALA A 44 -14.68 -1.70 40.59
CA ALA A 44 -13.73 -1.65 41.69
C ALA A 44 -13.96 -0.45 42.61
N ARG A 45 -14.20 0.74 42.05
CA ARG A 45 -14.55 1.95 42.81
C ARG A 45 -15.83 1.76 43.61
N ARG A 46 -16.87 1.17 43.01
CA ARG A 46 -18.11 0.83 43.71
C ARG A 46 -17.84 -0.11 44.88
N HIS A 47 -17.05 -1.16 44.68
CA HIS A 47 -16.68 -2.08 45.75
C HIS A 47 -15.94 -1.36 46.89
N LEU A 48 -14.96 -0.51 46.56
CA LEU A 48 -14.22 0.28 47.54
C LEU A 48 -15.11 1.31 48.27
N SER A 49 -16.03 1.97 47.57
CA SER A 49 -16.99 2.90 48.16
C SER A 49 -17.95 2.19 49.13
N VAL A 50 -18.39 0.99 48.78
CA VAL A 50 -19.19 0.13 49.67
C VAL A 50 -18.39 -0.20 50.92
N VAL A 51 -17.13 -0.64 50.77
CA VAL A 51 -16.22 -0.94 51.91
C VAL A 51 -16.02 0.29 52.80
N ALA A 52 -15.78 1.46 52.23
CA ALA A 52 -15.51 2.70 52.98
C ALA A 52 -16.76 3.31 53.62
N SER A 53 -17.96 2.96 53.17
CA SER A 53 -19.21 3.50 53.70
C SER A 53 -19.70 2.82 54.99
N PHE A 54 -19.04 1.74 55.43
CA PHE A 54 -19.39 1.09 56.69
C PHE A 54 -18.99 2.00 57.87
N PRO A 55 -19.92 2.26 58.82
CA PRO A 55 -19.65 3.12 59.97
C PRO A 55 -18.65 2.48 60.96
N VAL A 56 -18.51 1.17 60.90
CA VAL A 56 -17.62 0.36 61.74
C VAL A 56 -16.54 -0.26 60.85
N PRO A 57 -15.28 -0.35 61.29
CA PRO A 57 -14.28 -1.14 60.57
C PRO A 57 -14.78 -2.58 60.36
N ARG A 58 -14.27 -3.23 59.31
CA ARG A 58 -14.61 -4.64 59.08
C ARG A 58 -13.92 -5.51 60.10
N GLY A 59 -14.66 -6.39 60.74
CA GLY A 59 -14.14 -7.28 61.77
C GLY A 59 -15.25 -8.09 62.43
N VAL A 60 -14.84 -8.98 63.32
CA VAL A 60 -15.76 -9.67 64.22
C VAL A 60 -15.62 -9.03 65.58
N TYR A 61 -16.75 -8.62 66.15
CA TYR A 61 -16.83 -7.92 67.43
C TYR A 61 -17.50 -8.82 68.46
N LEU A 62 -16.90 -8.92 69.65
CA LEU A 62 -17.47 -9.63 70.79
C LEU A 62 -18.08 -8.61 71.75
N PHE A 63 -19.39 -8.74 72.00
CA PHE A 63 -20.11 -8.00 73.03
C PHE A 63 -20.62 -8.97 74.10
N PRO A 64 -20.97 -8.49 75.31
CA PRO A 64 -21.51 -9.35 76.37
C PRO A 64 -22.76 -10.14 75.95
N ALA A 65 -23.60 -9.57 75.09
CA ALA A 65 -24.85 -10.19 74.64
C ALA A 65 -24.74 -10.98 73.33
N CYS A 66 -23.83 -10.60 72.42
CA CYS A 66 -23.76 -11.18 71.09
C CYS A 66 -22.36 -11.08 70.46
N VAL A 67 -22.12 -11.89 69.43
CA VAL A 67 -21.01 -11.72 68.50
C VAL A 67 -21.55 -11.08 67.22
N VAL A 68 -20.96 -9.96 66.80
CA VAL A 68 -21.33 -9.26 65.57
C VAL A 68 -20.24 -9.47 64.53
N ASP A 69 -20.57 -10.20 63.47
CA ASP A 69 -19.71 -10.37 62.31
C ASP A 69 -20.01 -9.28 61.28
N ALA A 70 -19.11 -8.31 61.19
CA ALA A 70 -19.14 -7.19 60.25
C ALA A 70 -18.09 -7.35 59.13
N THR A 71 -17.68 -8.59 58.82
CA THR A 71 -16.74 -8.85 57.72
C THR A 71 -17.40 -8.66 56.34
N THR A 72 -18.69 -8.97 56.24
CA THR A 72 -19.51 -8.80 55.03
C THR A 72 -20.35 -7.53 55.06
N ALA A 73 -21.03 -7.24 53.95
CA ALA A 73 -21.93 -6.09 53.87
C ALA A 73 -23.19 -6.25 54.74
N ASP A 74 -23.59 -7.48 54.99
CA ASP A 74 -24.66 -7.82 55.92
C ASP A 74 -24.05 -8.06 57.30
N LEU A 75 -24.54 -7.33 58.31
CA LEU A 75 -24.18 -7.55 59.70
C LEU A 75 -24.86 -8.83 60.17
N ARG A 76 -24.06 -9.84 60.52
CA ARG A 76 -24.57 -11.10 61.08
C ARG A 76 -24.39 -11.06 62.59
N VAL A 77 -25.49 -11.27 63.31
CA VAL A 77 -25.51 -11.21 64.77
C VAL A 77 -25.73 -12.62 65.28
N TYR A 78 -24.82 -13.10 66.13
CA TYR A 78 -24.89 -14.39 66.79
C TYR A 78 -25.14 -14.15 68.28
N PRO A 79 -26.38 -14.33 68.76
CA PRO A 79 -26.70 -14.09 70.17
C PRO A 79 -26.00 -15.13 71.05
N LEU A 80 -25.32 -14.69 72.10
CA LEU A 80 -24.55 -15.59 72.97
C LEU A 80 -25.43 -16.55 73.78
N THR A 81 -26.75 -16.33 73.81
CA THR A 81 -27.74 -17.27 74.35
C THR A 81 -27.80 -18.59 73.57
N GLU A 82 -27.44 -18.57 72.28
CA GLU A 82 -27.41 -19.74 71.39
C GLU A 82 -26.01 -20.37 71.27
N GLY A 83 -25.01 -19.76 71.93
CA GLY A 83 -23.62 -20.16 71.85
C GLY A 83 -23.00 -20.42 73.23
N GLN A 84 -21.74 -20.84 73.21
CA GLN A 84 -20.93 -21.00 74.42
C GLN A 84 -19.62 -20.23 74.27
N LEU A 85 -19.27 -19.44 75.30
CA LEU A 85 -17.96 -18.84 75.44
C LEU A 85 -17.04 -19.81 76.20
N SER A 86 -15.85 -20.05 75.66
CA SER A 86 -14.79 -20.82 76.30
C SER A 86 -13.46 -20.12 76.07
N GLY A 87 -12.58 -20.11 77.06
CA GLY A 87 -11.31 -19.40 76.95
C GLY A 87 -10.58 -19.30 78.28
N ALA A 88 -9.31 -18.94 78.21
CA ALA A 88 -8.47 -18.70 79.37
C ALA A 88 -7.48 -17.57 79.07
N GLY A 89 -7.35 -16.62 80.01
CA GLY A 89 -6.46 -15.47 79.89
C GLY A 89 -6.80 -14.58 78.68
N PRO A 90 -5.85 -14.35 77.75
CA PRO A 90 -6.06 -13.40 76.66
C PRO A 90 -6.90 -13.93 75.50
N LEU A 91 -7.27 -15.21 75.50
CA LEU A 91 -7.96 -15.85 74.37
C LEU A 91 -9.39 -16.26 74.75
N VAL A 92 -10.36 -15.80 73.96
CA VAL A 92 -11.78 -16.17 74.09
C VAL A 92 -12.28 -16.75 72.78
N THR A 93 -12.96 -17.88 72.86
CA THR A 93 -13.60 -18.53 71.73
C THR A 93 -15.10 -18.60 71.94
N ALA A 94 -15.85 -17.95 71.06
CA ALA A 94 -17.29 -18.07 70.96
C ALA A 94 -17.63 -19.19 69.98
N SER A 95 -18.42 -20.16 70.45
CA SER A 95 -18.82 -21.32 69.65
C SER A 95 -20.34 -21.32 69.46
N PHE A 96 -20.77 -21.47 68.22
CA PHE A 96 -22.16 -21.53 67.78
C PHE A 96 -22.36 -22.76 66.89
N PRO A 97 -23.61 -23.19 66.63
CA PRO A 97 -23.88 -24.26 65.68
C PRO A 97 -23.31 -23.93 64.29
N GLY A 98 -22.22 -24.61 63.90
CA GLY A 98 -21.59 -24.45 62.59
C GLY A 98 -20.59 -23.29 62.44
N GLN A 99 -20.36 -22.48 63.48
CA GLN A 99 -19.41 -21.36 63.41
C GLN A 99 -18.66 -21.16 64.73
N ARG A 100 -17.40 -20.73 64.62
CA ARG A 100 -16.53 -20.45 65.76
C ARG A 100 -15.76 -19.17 65.51
N PHE A 101 -15.73 -18.31 66.51
CA PHE A 101 -14.99 -17.05 66.47
C PHE A 101 -13.97 -17.05 67.60
N THR A 102 -12.75 -16.64 67.30
CA THR A 102 -11.66 -16.57 68.27
C THR A 102 -11.19 -15.13 68.38
N PHE A 103 -11.17 -14.63 69.61
CA PHE A 103 -10.80 -13.27 69.97
C PHE A 103 -9.55 -13.33 70.86
N SER A 104 -8.57 -12.48 70.57
CA SER A 104 -7.38 -12.29 71.39
C SER A 104 -7.41 -10.90 71.99
N ALA A 105 -6.95 -10.76 73.24
CA ALA A 105 -6.77 -9.46 73.87
C ALA A 105 -5.71 -8.67 73.11
N ASP A 106 -6.10 -7.55 72.52
CA ASP A 106 -5.16 -6.57 71.96
C ASP A 106 -4.43 -5.82 73.08
N ALA A 107 -3.34 -5.12 72.75
CA ALA A 107 -2.54 -4.35 73.70
C ALA A 107 -3.30 -3.26 74.50
N LYS A 108 -4.54 -2.94 74.09
CA LYS A 108 -5.44 -1.98 74.76
C LYS A 108 -6.60 -2.66 75.50
N GLY A 109 -6.75 -3.97 75.39
CA GLY A 109 -7.83 -4.74 76.02
C GLY A 109 -7.46 -5.22 77.43
N PRO A 110 -8.43 -5.77 78.18
CA PRO A 110 -8.15 -6.39 79.47
C PRO A 110 -7.20 -7.59 79.29
N PRO A 111 -6.18 -7.75 80.16
CA PRO A 111 -5.23 -8.86 80.07
C PRO A 111 -5.90 -10.23 80.29
N ASP A 112 -7.03 -10.26 80.99
CA ASP A 112 -7.90 -11.43 81.14
C ASP A 112 -9.24 -11.19 80.42
N LEU A 113 -9.21 -11.31 79.10
CA LEU A 113 -10.39 -11.15 78.24
C LEU A 113 -11.45 -12.22 78.54
N ALA A 114 -11.03 -13.44 78.89
CA ALA A 114 -11.94 -14.54 79.23
C ALA A 114 -12.71 -14.25 80.52
N GLY A 115 -12.01 -13.87 81.60
CA GLY A 115 -12.65 -13.49 82.86
C GLY A 115 -13.58 -12.29 82.69
N ALA A 116 -13.13 -11.25 81.98
CA ALA A 116 -13.96 -10.07 81.70
C ALA A 116 -15.23 -10.40 80.90
N SER A 117 -15.13 -11.28 79.89
CA SER A 117 -16.27 -11.69 79.06
C SER A 117 -17.28 -12.52 79.87
N LEU A 118 -16.81 -13.45 80.72
CA LEU A 118 -17.68 -14.24 81.59
C LEU A 118 -18.36 -13.39 82.67
N ALA A 119 -17.63 -12.42 83.25
CA ALA A 119 -18.21 -11.47 84.19
C ALA A 119 -19.27 -10.59 83.53
N ALA A 120 -19.04 -10.11 82.31
CA ALA A 120 -20.03 -9.33 81.58
C ALA A 120 -21.28 -10.16 81.22
N GLN A 121 -21.12 -11.45 80.92
CA GLN A 121 -22.25 -12.36 80.73
C GLN A 121 -23.07 -12.58 82.01
N SER A 122 -22.43 -12.70 83.17
CA SER A 122 -23.16 -12.87 84.43
C SER A 122 -23.97 -11.60 84.78
N VAL A 123 -23.39 -10.42 84.55
CA VAL A 123 -24.11 -9.14 84.69
C VAL A 123 -25.28 -9.05 83.72
N LEU A 124 -25.10 -9.47 82.46
CA LEU A 124 -26.19 -9.52 81.48
C LEU A 124 -27.32 -10.46 81.93
N SER A 125 -26.98 -11.67 82.41
CA SER A 125 -27.98 -12.63 82.89
C SER A 125 -28.79 -12.11 84.09
N ALA A 126 -28.13 -11.37 84.99
CA ALA A 126 -28.79 -10.74 86.13
C ALA A 126 -29.69 -9.57 85.68
N ALA A 127 -29.25 -8.76 84.72
CA ALA A 127 -30.05 -7.68 84.15
C ALA A 127 -31.30 -8.21 83.41
N LEU A 128 -31.17 -9.32 82.68
CA LEU A 128 -32.29 -10.01 82.04
C LEU A 128 -33.30 -10.53 83.08
N ALA A 129 -32.82 -11.16 84.16
CA ALA A 129 -33.67 -11.68 85.24
C ALA A 129 -34.40 -10.57 86.01
N ALA A 130 -33.76 -9.42 86.21
CA ALA A 130 -34.34 -8.25 86.84
C ALA A 130 -35.22 -7.40 85.91
N ASN A 131 -35.24 -7.71 84.60
CA ASN A 131 -35.83 -6.88 83.54
C ASN A 131 -35.36 -5.41 83.60
N ASP A 132 -34.08 -5.22 83.92
CA ASP A 132 -33.44 -3.91 84.06
C ASP A 132 -33.03 -3.39 82.67
N GLN A 133 -33.96 -2.71 82.01
CA GLN A 133 -33.79 -2.22 80.64
C GLN A 133 -32.58 -1.28 80.49
N ASP A 134 -32.29 -0.46 81.51
CA ASP A 134 -31.18 0.50 81.44
C ASP A 134 -29.84 -0.25 81.37
N ARG A 135 -29.66 -1.29 82.21
CA ARG A 135 -28.46 -2.15 82.15
C ARG A 135 -28.37 -2.98 80.88
N LEU A 136 -29.51 -3.43 80.34
CA LEU A 136 -29.51 -4.17 79.07
C LEU A 136 -29.04 -3.30 77.90
N THR A 137 -29.42 -2.01 77.86
CA THR A 137 -28.96 -1.09 76.81
C THR A 137 -27.46 -0.78 76.89
N GLU A 138 -26.83 -0.92 78.06
CA GLU A 138 -25.38 -0.76 78.21
C GLU A 138 -24.60 -1.99 77.71
N LEU A 139 -25.18 -3.18 77.88
CA LEU A 139 -24.52 -4.47 77.62
C LEU A 139 -24.77 -5.02 76.21
N ASP A 140 -25.87 -4.62 75.57
CA ASP A 140 -26.21 -4.99 74.20
C ASP A 140 -26.25 -3.75 73.30
N PRO A 141 -25.25 -3.57 72.41
CA PRO A 141 -25.21 -2.42 71.51
C PRO A 141 -26.31 -2.45 70.44
N LEU A 142 -27.05 -3.56 70.30
CA LEU A 142 -28.12 -3.72 69.33
C LEU A 142 -29.51 -3.58 69.93
N LEU A 143 -29.62 -3.49 71.27
CA LEU A 143 -30.90 -3.26 71.93
C LEU A 143 -31.37 -1.83 71.66
N GLU A 144 -32.53 -1.69 71.03
CA GLU A 144 -33.11 -0.36 70.79
C GLU A 144 -33.40 0.32 72.14
N PRO A 145 -32.81 1.49 72.42
CA PRO A 145 -33.08 2.21 73.66
C PRO A 145 -34.57 2.58 73.71
N ARG A 146 -35.17 2.46 74.90
CA ARG A 146 -36.60 2.71 75.16
C ARG A 146 -37.07 4.11 74.72
N PHE A 147 -36.14 5.05 74.60
CA PHE A 147 -36.35 6.36 74.01
C PHE A 147 -35.45 6.50 72.78
N SER A 148 -36.06 6.62 71.59
CA SER A 148 -35.32 7.02 70.40
C SER A 148 -34.74 8.41 70.63
N SER A 149 -33.41 8.53 70.63
CA SER A 149 -32.77 9.84 70.75
C SER A 149 -33.30 10.76 69.63
N PRO A 150 -33.90 11.92 69.95
CA PRO A 150 -34.36 12.88 68.94
C PRO A 150 -33.19 13.49 68.14
N VAL A 151 -31.96 13.25 68.59
CA VAL A 151 -30.70 13.70 67.98
C VAL A 151 -30.02 12.60 67.18
N GLY A 152 -30.52 11.36 67.24
CA GLY A 152 -29.99 10.23 66.49
C GLY A 152 -30.50 10.20 65.04
N PRO A 153 -29.73 9.69 64.07
CA PRO A 153 -30.21 9.52 62.71
C PRO A 153 -31.33 8.46 62.69
N GLY A 154 -32.59 8.89 62.59
CA GLY A 154 -33.76 8.01 62.54
C GLY A 154 -33.98 7.27 61.21
N ALA A 155 -33.14 7.54 60.19
CA ALA A 155 -33.22 6.88 58.90
C ALA A 155 -32.23 5.70 58.85
N ALA A 156 -32.69 4.54 58.40
CA ALA A 156 -31.82 3.40 58.13
C ALA A 156 -30.63 3.83 57.24
N TYR A 157 -29.42 3.38 57.60
CA TYR A 157 -28.22 3.63 56.81
C TYR A 157 -28.41 3.07 55.39
N ARG A 158 -28.69 3.95 54.44
CA ARG A 158 -28.74 3.60 53.01
C ARG A 158 -27.37 3.88 52.42
N LEU A 159 -26.74 2.85 51.86
CA LEU A 159 -25.57 3.00 51.00
C LEU A 159 -25.89 4.01 49.90
N ARG A 160 -25.37 5.24 50.05
CA ARG A 160 -25.54 6.31 49.06
C ARG A 160 -24.50 6.14 47.97
N VAL A 161 -24.70 5.13 47.15
CA VAL A 161 -23.93 4.96 45.92
C VAL A 161 -24.45 5.98 44.89
N PRO A 162 -23.60 6.81 44.28
CA PRO A 162 -24.02 7.72 43.22
C PRO A 162 -24.79 6.96 42.13
N SER A 163 -25.89 7.52 41.63
CA SER A 163 -26.76 6.86 40.64
C SER A 163 -26.02 6.47 39.37
N TRP A 164 -24.99 7.21 38.98
CA TRP A 164 -24.17 6.92 37.79
C TRP A 164 -23.36 5.62 37.90
N GLU A 165 -23.02 5.16 39.11
CA GLU A 165 -22.27 3.90 39.28
C GLU A 165 -23.10 2.67 38.88
N ARG A 166 -24.44 2.77 38.93
CA ARG A 166 -25.35 1.73 38.43
C ARG A 166 -25.29 1.59 36.90
N PHE A 167 -24.91 2.67 36.22
CA PHE A 167 -24.75 2.73 34.78
C PHE A 167 -23.28 2.59 34.35
N GLY A 168 -22.42 2.00 35.20
CA GLY A 168 -21.00 1.79 34.87
C GLY A 168 -20.77 1.05 33.55
N TRP A 169 -21.67 0.14 33.17
CA TRP A 169 -21.63 -0.55 31.87
C TRP A 169 -21.85 0.42 30.70
N ALA A 170 -22.78 1.38 30.83
CA ALA A 170 -23.08 2.36 29.79
C ALA A 170 -21.95 3.38 29.65
N ILE A 171 -21.37 3.81 30.78
CA ILE A 171 -20.17 4.68 30.79
C ILE A 171 -19.00 3.96 30.12
N GLY A 172 -18.75 2.70 30.49
CA GLY A 172 -17.71 1.88 29.88
C GLY A 172 -17.90 1.72 28.38
N LEU A 173 -19.11 1.37 27.94
CA LEU A 173 -19.45 1.26 26.52
C LEU A 173 -19.25 2.59 25.78
N GLY A 174 -19.75 3.71 26.33
CA GLY A 174 -19.61 5.03 25.73
C GLY A 174 -18.15 5.44 25.54
N VAL A 175 -17.32 5.28 26.59
CA VAL A 175 -15.87 5.52 26.50
C VAL A 175 -15.22 4.58 25.49
N GLY A 176 -15.62 3.30 25.50
CA GLY A 176 -15.09 2.31 24.56
C GLY A 176 -15.40 2.63 23.10
N VAL A 177 -16.62 3.07 22.79
CA VAL A 177 -17.01 3.45 21.42
C VAL A 177 -16.22 4.68 20.95
N VAL A 178 -16.16 5.73 21.77
CA VAL A 178 -15.45 6.97 21.42
C VAL A 178 -13.95 6.70 21.28
N PHE A 179 -13.31 6.13 22.31
CA PHE A 179 -11.87 5.90 22.32
C PHE A 179 -11.44 4.78 21.37
N GLY A 180 -12.18 3.67 21.36
CA GLY A 180 -11.91 2.53 20.49
C GLY A 180 -12.12 2.87 19.02
N GLY A 181 -13.22 3.55 18.69
CA GLY A 181 -13.52 4.00 17.33
C GLY A 181 -12.47 4.97 16.81
N THR A 182 -12.17 6.03 17.56
CA THR A 182 -11.13 7.01 17.17
C THR A 182 -9.76 6.36 17.01
N THR A 183 -9.34 5.51 17.96
CA THR A 183 -8.06 4.78 17.88
C THR A 183 -8.00 3.87 16.66
N PHE A 184 -9.08 3.15 16.35
CA PHE A 184 -9.16 2.26 15.18
C PHE A 184 -8.97 3.02 13.86
N PHE A 185 -9.72 4.10 13.65
CA PHE A 185 -9.63 4.89 12.42
C PHE A 185 -8.28 5.58 12.30
N MET A 186 -7.79 6.19 13.39
CA MET A 186 -6.49 6.84 13.42
C MET A 186 -5.38 5.83 13.08
N ARG A 187 -5.38 4.65 13.73
CA ARG A 187 -4.39 3.59 13.48
C ARG A 187 -4.41 3.13 12.03
N ASN A 188 -5.59 2.93 11.45
CA ASN A 188 -5.70 2.47 10.07
C ASN A 188 -5.24 3.54 9.07
N ALA A 189 -5.57 4.82 9.32
CA ALA A 189 -5.11 5.94 8.48
C ALA A 189 -3.59 6.10 8.54
N THR A 190 -3.01 6.10 9.75
CA THR A 190 -1.56 6.24 9.91
C THR A 190 -0.80 5.01 9.40
N SER A 191 -1.35 3.80 9.55
CA SER A 191 -0.75 2.60 8.96
C SER A 191 -0.78 2.63 7.43
N ASP A 192 -1.84 3.16 6.81
CA ASP A 192 -1.92 3.30 5.35
C ASP A 192 -0.87 4.29 4.83
N ALA A 193 -0.74 5.45 5.48
CA ALA A 193 0.29 6.44 5.17
C ALA A 193 1.71 5.88 5.29
N LEU A 194 1.98 5.08 6.33
CA LEU A 194 3.27 4.42 6.49
C LEU A 194 3.54 3.37 5.41
N ARG A 195 2.54 2.61 4.97
CA ARG A 195 2.71 1.70 3.83
C ARG A 195 2.99 2.46 2.55
N PHE A 196 2.23 3.50 2.28
CA PHE A 196 2.44 4.32 1.09
C PHE A 196 3.86 4.91 1.06
N SER A 197 4.32 5.47 2.18
CA SER A 197 5.69 6.01 2.27
C SER A 197 6.77 4.94 2.12
N ARG A 198 6.55 3.71 2.62
CA ARG A 198 7.46 2.57 2.37
C ARG A 198 7.45 2.13 0.92
N ALA A 199 6.27 1.95 0.32
CA ALA A 199 6.15 1.60 -1.09
C ALA A 199 6.84 2.62 -2.00
N ARG A 200 6.70 3.91 -1.68
CA ARG A 200 7.38 5.02 -2.37
C ARG A 200 8.88 5.08 -2.12
N ARG A 201 9.36 4.62 -0.96
CA ARG A 201 10.79 4.50 -0.67
C ARG A 201 11.43 3.39 -1.49
N ASP A 202 10.75 2.25 -1.60
CA ASP A 202 11.22 1.11 -2.38
C ASP A 202 11.09 1.36 -3.88
N ASP A 203 10.03 2.07 -4.30
CA ASP A 203 9.80 2.58 -5.67
C ASP A 203 9.86 1.49 -6.77
N THR A 204 9.40 0.28 -6.43
CA THR A 204 9.36 -0.89 -7.33
C THR A 204 7.93 -1.25 -7.72
N SER A 205 7.75 -1.96 -8.84
CA SER A 205 6.41 -2.43 -9.23
C SER A 205 5.82 -3.38 -8.18
N ALA A 206 6.65 -4.22 -7.55
CA ALA A 206 6.25 -5.14 -6.51
C ALA A 206 5.77 -4.45 -5.22
N SER A 207 6.45 -3.39 -4.78
CA SER A 207 6.07 -2.64 -3.56
C SER A 207 4.74 -1.91 -3.76
N TYR A 208 4.52 -1.32 -4.94
CA TYR A 208 3.25 -0.67 -5.28
C TYR A 208 2.09 -1.65 -5.42
N ARG A 209 2.29 -2.82 -6.04
CA ARG A 209 1.28 -3.89 -6.07
C ARG A 209 0.91 -4.36 -4.66
N SER A 210 1.91 -4.51 -3.78
CA SER A 210 1.69 -4.88 -2.38
C SER A 210 0.87 -3.81 -1.63
N TYR A 211 1.11 -2.52 -1.93
CA TYR A 211 0.27 -1.44 -1.41
C TYR A 211 -1.18 -1.56 -1.89
N LEU A 212 -1.42 -1.79 -3.18
CA LEU A 212 -2.77 -1.88 -3.74
C LEU A 212 -3.62 -3.03 -3.19
N LEU A 213 -3.00 -4.10 -2.64
CA LEU A 213 -3.74 -5.20 -2.02
C LEU A 213 -4.49 -4.78 -0.75
N TYR A 214 -3.98 -3.80 0.00
CA TYR A 214 -4.50 -3.47 1.34
C TYR A 214 -4.69 -1.96 1.58
N GLY A 215 -4.06 -1.13 0.77
CA GLY A 215 -4.07 0.32 0.86
C GLY A 215 -5.22 0.93 0.07
N THR A 216 -5.77 2.05 0.56
CA THR A 216 -6.91 2.71 -0.12
C THR A 216 -6.72 4.19 -0.36
N THR A 217 -6.02 4.91 0.52
CA THR A 217 -5.99 6.38 0.48
C THR A 217 -5.32 6.89 -0.80
N HIS A 218 -4.21 6.26 -1.19
CA HIS A 218 -3.44 6.61 -2.39
C HIS A 218 -3.61 5.57 -3.50
N ALA A 219 -4.64 4.72 -3.45
CA ALA A 219 -4.79 3.63 -4.41
C ALA A 219 -4.86 4.15 -5.85
N ARG A 220 -5.65 5.21 -6.09
CA ARG A 220 -5.79 5.82 -7.42
C ARG A 220 -4.48 6.41 -7.95
N GLU A 221 -3.73 7.12 -7.10
CA GLU A 221 -2.43 7.71 -7.47
C GLU A 221 -1.40 6.62 -7.78
N VAL A 222 -1.38 5.56 -6.97
CA VAL A 222 -0.50 4.42 -7.17
C VAL A 222 -0.84 3.69 -8.46
N GLU A 223 -2.11 3.39 -8.68
CA GLU A 223 -2.59 2.63 -9.85
C GLU A 223 -2.37 3.38 -11.17
N ARG A 224 -2.70 4.68 -11.22
CA ARG A 224 -2.65 5.45 -12.48
C ARG A 224 -1.30 6.05 -12.81
N THR A 225 -0.43 6.22 -11.82
CA THR A 225 0.82 6.98 -12.00
C THR A 225 2.04 6.24 -11.48
N LEU A 226 2.09 5.89 -10.19
CA LEU A 226 3.33 5.40 -9.58
C LEU A 226 3.69 3.98 -10.00
N LEU A 227 2.71 3.07 -10.01
CA LEU A 227 2.90 1.70 -10.46
C LEU A 227 3.27 1.63 -11.95
N PRO A 228 2.55 2.31 -12.86
CA PRO A 228 2.96 2.41 -14.26
C PRO A 228 4.37 2.97 -14.43
N ARG A 229 4.76 4.03 -13.70
CA ARG A 229 6.12 4.59 -13.77
C ARG A 229 7.19 3.57 -13.35
N ALA A 230 6.97 2.88 -12.24
CA ALA A 230 7.91 1.85 -11.78
C ALA A 230 8.05 0.71 -12.80
N ALA A 231 6.92 0.23 -13.33
CA ALA A 231 6.92 -0.81 -14.36
C ALA A 231 7.51 -0.33 -15.70
N LEU A 232 7.34 0.96 -16.07
CA LEU A 232 7.97 1.55 -17.25
C LEU A 232 9.49 1.61 -17.09
N ARG A 233 10.01 1.93 -15.89
CA ARG A 233 11.45 1.87 -15.62
C ARG A 233 12.00 0.46 -15.75
N GLU A 234 11.30 -0.54 -15.21
CA GLU A 234 11.66 -1.96 -15.36
C GLU A 234 11.65 -2.39 -16.84
N ALA A 235 10.66 -1.96 -17.62
CA ALA A 235 10.61 -2.20 -19.06
C ALA A 235 11.74 -1.48 -19.82
N SER A 236 12.02 -0.22 -19.46
CA SER A 236 13.09 0.59 -20.07
C SER A 236 14.47 0.02 -19.79
N ALA A 237 14.69 -0.57 -18.61
CA ALA A 237 15.94 -1.25 -18.28
C ALA A 237 16.26 -2.41 -19.24
N ARG A 238 15.24 -3.07 -19.81
CA ARG A 238 15.40 -4.12 -20.84
C ARG A 238 15.87 -3.57 -22.19
N SER A 239 15.76 -2.27 -22.44
CA SER A 239 16.23 -1.60 -23.67
C SER A 239 15.78 -2.28 -24.98
N THR A 240 14.54 -2.78 -25.00
CA THR A 240 13.88 -3.42 -26.15
C THR A 240 12.55 -2.75 -26.44
N VAL A 241 12.17 -2.67 -27.71
CA VAL A 241 10.91 -2.04 -28.14
C VAL A 241 9.72 -2.89 -27.71
N GLU A 242 9.89 -4.21 -27.74
CA GLU A 242 8.92 -5.22 -27.33
C GLU A 242 8.53 -5.04 -25.86
N ALA A 243 9.51 -4.84 -24.98
CA ALA A 243 9.25 -4.63 -23.54
C ALA A 243 8.37 -3.40 -23.27
N ILE A 244 8.57 -2.30 -24.02
CA ILE A 244 7.76 -1.09 -23.88
C ILE A 244 6.37 -1.27 -24.50
N ARG A 245 6.26 -2.04 -25.60
CA ARG A 245 4.96 -2.38 -26.19
C ARG A 245 4.13 -3.29 -25.28
N GLU A 246 4.75 -4.31 -24.68
CA GLU A 246 4.14 -5.15 -23.65
C GLU A 246 3.63 -4.30 -22.48
N PHE A 247 4.45 -3.35 -22.02
CA PHE A 247 4.04 -2.40 -21.00
C PHE A 247 2.79 -1.62 -21.41
N ARG A 248 2.77 -1.04 -22.62
CA ARG A 248 1.62 -0.26 -23.13
C ARG A 248 0.35 -1.12 -23.21
N THR A 249 0.48 -2.40 -23.56
CA THR A 249 -0.68 -3.32 -23.56
C THR A 249 -1.16 -3.68 -22.16
N ALA A 250 -0.25 -3.78 -21.19
CA ALA A 250 -0.59 -4.09 -19.80
C ALA A 250 -1.20 -2.89 -19.05
N PHE A 251 -0.82 -1.66 -19.42
CA PHE A 251 -1.25 -0.42 -18.77
C PHE A 251 -1.88 0.54 -19.78
N SER A 252 -3.06 0.18 -20.33
CA SER A 252 -3.73 0.97 -21.37
C SER A 252 -4.43 2.24 -20.87
N ASP A 253 -4.76 2.33 -19.58
CA ASP A 253 -5.35 3.52 -18.94
C ASP A 253 -4.38 4.08 -17.88
N THR A 254 -3.35 4.78 -18.35
CA THR A 254 -2.31 5.37 -17.49
C THR A 254 -2.19 6.86 -17.73
N ASP A 255 -1.91 7.62 -16.67
CA ASP A 255 -1.77 9.09 -16.75
C ASP A 255 -0.37 9.50 -17.24
N ILE A 256 0.51 8.53 -17.55
CA ILE A 256 1.91 8.73 -17.96
C ILE A 256 2.19 8.44 -19.43
N GLU A 257 1.18 8.46 -20.30
CA GLU A 257 1.33 8.28 -21.75
C GLU A 257 2.49 9.08 -22.39
N PRO A 258 2.74 10.37 -22.06
CA PRO A 258 3.89 11.08 -22.63
C PRO A 258 5.25 10.47 -22.27
N GLU A 259 5.39 9.90 -21.07
CA GLU A 259 6.61 9.24 -20.61
C GLU A 259 6.80 7.90 -21.34
N VAL A 260 5.70 7.19 -21.62
CA VAL A 260 5.69 5.94 -22.39
C VAL A 260 6.11 6.18 -23.82
N GLU A 261 5.56 7.19 -24.49
CA GLU A 261 5.92 7.56 -25.86
C GLU A 261 7.39 8.00 -25.95
N GLN A 262 7.88 8.74 -24.96
CA GLN A 262 9.30 9.12 -24.89
C GLN A 262 10.21 7.89 -24.73
N ALA A 263 9.85 6.95 -23.84
CA ALA A 263 10.61 5.71 -23.63
C ALA A 263 10.59 4.82 -24.88
N LEU A 264 9.45 4.73 -25.57
CA LEU A 264 9.31 4.01 -26.83
C LEU A 264 10.20 4.62 -27.92
N HIS A 265 10.19 5.94 -28.06
CA HIS A 265 11.05 6.65 -29.00
C HIS A 265 12.54 6.43 -28.70
N ALA A 266 12.95 6.47 -27.44
CA ALA A 266 14.33 6.19 -27.03
C ALA A 266 14.74 4.74 -27.35
N ALA A 267 13.86 3.76 -27.10
CA ALA A 267 14.11 2.36 -27.44
C ALA A 267 14.23 2.16 -28.97
N MET A 268 13.37 2.82 -29.76
CA MET A 268 13.44 2.80 -31.22
C MET A 268 14.75 3.41 -31.74
N LEU A 269 15.23 4.49 -31.13
CA LEU A 269 16.53 5.09 -31.47
C LEU A 269 17.67 4.13 -31.17
N ALA A 270 17.65 3.45 -30.02
CA ALA A 270 18.67 2.47 -29.66
C ALA A 270 18.70 1.30 -30.65
N GLU A 271 17.53 0.80 -31.08
CA GLU A 271 17.43 -0.22 -32.14
C GLU A 271 17.96 0.28 -33.48
N LEU A 272 17.67 1.54 -33.85
CA LEU A 272 18.22 2.15 -35.06
C LEU A 272 19.75 2.25 -34.99
N GLU A 273 20.31 2.63 -33.84
CA GLU A 273 21.77 2.65 -33.63
C GLU A 273 22.38 1.24 -33.74
N ARG A 274 21.73 0.22 -33.18
CA ARG A 274 22.14 -1.19 -33.39
C ARG A 274 22.11 -1.57 -34.87
N ALA A 275 21.12 -1.12 -35.64
CA ALA A 275 21.08 -1.35 -37.09
C ALA A 275 22.17 -0.56 -37.85
N LYS A 276 22.52 0.64 -37.37
CA LYS A 276 23.61 1.46 -37.93
C LYS A 276 24.98 0.81 -37.73
N THR A 277 25.26 0.19 -36.58
CA THR A 277 26.56 -0.46 -36.32
C THR A 277 26.84 -1.63 -37.26
N VAL A 278 25.80 -2.32 -37.75
CA VAL A 278 25.93 -3.36 -38.80
C VAL A 278 26.45 -2.76 -40.11
N GLY A 279 26.14 -1.49 -40.39
CA GLY A 279 26.65 -0.77 -41.56
C GLY A 279 26.10 -1.25 -42.91
N LYS A 280 24.97 -1.98 -42.93
CA LYS A 280 24.35 -2.52 -44.14
C LYS A 280 22.95 -1.96 -44.37
N LEU A 281 22.61 -1.68 -45.63
CA LEU A 281 21.26 -1.22 -46.00
C LEU A 281 20.17 -2.28 -45.67
N SER A 282 20.51 -3.57 -45.73
CA SER A 282 19.61 -4.66 -45.35
C SER A 282 19.20 -4.60 -43.88
N ALA A 283 20.09 -4.17 -42.96
CA ALA A 283 19.77 -4.02 -41.55
C ALA A 283 18.80 -2.84 -41.30
N LEU A 284 19.06 -1.70 -41.95
CA LEU A 284 18.17 -0.53 -41.87
C LEU A 284 16.78 -0.79 -42.49
N THR A 285 16.72 -1.59 -43.56
CA THR A 285 15.44 -1.98 -44.17
C THR A 285 14.69 -3.03 -43.35
N ALA A 286 15.41 -3.96 -42.71
CA ALA A 286 14.82 -4.89 -41.75
C ALA A 286 14.22 -4.15 -40.54
N PHE A 287 14.93 -3.15 -39.99
CA PHE A 287 14.41 -2.28 -38.93
C PHE A 287 13.12 -1.58 -39.37
N ALA A 288 13.11 -0.92 -40.54
CA ALA A 288 11.93 -0.23 -41.04
C ALA A 288 10.74 -1.18 -41.29
N LYS A 289 11.01 -2.43 -41.69
CA LYS A 289 9.99 -3.47 -41.88
C LYS A 289 9.44 -3.98 -40.55
N ALA A 290 10.29 -4.17 -39.55
CA ALA A 290 9.91 -4.63 -38.22
C ALA A 290 9.08 -3.59 -37.46
N TYR A 291 9.35 -2.31 -37.69
CA TYR A 291 8.71 -1.20 -36.99
C TYR A 291 8.12 -0.16 -37.97
N PRO A 292 6.98 -0.42 -38.63
CA PRO A 292 6.42 0.50 -39.63
C PRO A 292 6.15 1.92 -39.10
N ASP A 293 5.71 2.02 -37.84
CA ASP A 293 5.36 3.28 -37.17
C ASP A 293 6.49 3.79 -36.25
N HIS A 294 7.75 3.65 -36.66
CA HIS A 294 8.90 4.00 -35.82
C HIS A 294 9.05 5.51 -35.54
N GLY A 295 8.40 6.40 -36.29
CA GLY A 295 8.51 7.88 -36.15
C GLY A 295 9.86 8.49 -36.56
N LEU A 296 10.94 7.69 -36.59
CA LEU A 296 12.32 8.05 -36.93
C LEU A 296 12.65 8.19 -38.43
N ALA A 297 11.75 8.75 -39.24
CA ALA A 297 11.93 8.80 -40.70
C ALA A 297 13.17 9.61 -41.12
N LYS A 298 13.47 10.70 -40.40
CA LYS A 298 14.59 11.60 -40.71
C LYS A 298 15.93 10.96 -40.36
N GLU A 299 16.02 10.33 -39.19
CA GLU A 299 17.21 9.66 -38.66
C GLU A 299 17.54 8.41 -39.50
N LEU A 300 16.52 7.64 -39.88
CA LEU A 300 16.66 6.51 -40.80
C LEU A 300 17.14 6.97 -42.18
N GLY A 301 16.59 8.07 -42.71
CA GLY A 301 17.04 8.68 -43.96
C GLY A 301 18.51 9.09 -43.92
N ALA A 302 18.92 9.80 -42.87
CA ALA A 302 20.31 10.19 -42.66
C ALA A 302 21.26 8.98 -42.53
N ALA A 303 20.83 7.92 -41.84
CA ALA A 303 21.59 6.67 -41.73
C ALA A 303 21.80 6.00 -43.10
N LYS A 304 20.74 5.92 -43.92
CA LYS A 304 20.81 5.39 -45.30
C LYS A 304 21.77 6.24 -46.13
N HIS A 305 21.65 7.56 -46.08
CA HIS A 305 22.52 8.50 -46.79
C HIS A 305 24.00 8.29 -46.43
N ALA A 306 24.32 8.15 -45.14
CA ALA A 306 25.68 7.91 -44.67
C ALA A 306 26.29 6.62 -45.25
N ILE A 307 25.50 5.54 -45.36
CA ILE A 307 25.93 4.29 -46.00
C ILE A 307 26.22 4.53 -47.50
N TYR A 308 25.35 5.24 -48.21
CA TYR A 308 25.59 5.58 -49.62
C TYR A 308 26.83 6.44 -49.81
N MET A 309 27.07 7.42 -48.94
CA MET A 309 28.27 8.25 -48.98
C MET A 309 29.55 7.45 -48.74
N LYS A 310 29.52 6.48 -47.82
CA LYS A 310 30.64 5.56 -47.57
C LYS A 310 30.93 4.68 -48.78
N GLU A 311 29.91 4.06 -49.38
CA GLU A 311 30.07 3.22 -50.57
C GLU A 311 30.49 4.03 -51.80
N ARG A 312 29.98 5.26 -51.96
CA ARG A 312 30.45 6.20 -52.97
C ARG A 312 31.95 6.44 -52.85
N ALA A 313 32.43 6.79 -51.65
CA ALA A 313 33.85 7.03 -51.41
C ALA A 313 34.70 5.78 -51.73
N ARG A 314 34.23 4.59 -51.34
CA ARG A 314 34.87 3.31 -51.66
C ARG A 314 34.97 3.07 -53.16
N ILE A 315 33.88 3.27 -53.91
CA ILE A 315 33.86 3.10 -55.36
C ILE A 315 34.79 4.12 -56.03
N THR A 316 34.74 5.40 -55.65
CA THR A 316 35.60 6.45 -56.19
C THR A 316 37.09 6.16 -55.95
N ALA A 317 37.44 5.63 -54.78
CA ALA A 317 38.80 5.21 -54.46
C ALA A 317 39.27 4.04 -55.33
N ALA A 318 38.38 3.09 -55.64
CA ALA A 318 38.68 1.94 -56.50
C ALA A 318 38.76 2.28 -58.00
N LEU A 319 38.32 3.47 -58.44
CA LEU A 319 38.43 3.87 -59.84
C LEU A 319 39.90 4.07 -60.27
N PRO A 320 40.30 3.60 -61.46
CA PRO A 320 41.62 3.89 -62.03
C PRO A 320 41.84 5.40 -62.19
N ALA A 321 43.04 5.88 -61.85
CA ALA A 321 43.38 7.31 -61.90
C ALA A 321 43.09 7.94 -63.28
N ALA A 322 43.39 7.21 -64.37
CA ALA A 322 43.16 7.66 -65.74
C ALA A 322 41.66 7.87 -66.10
N ALA A 323 40.74 7.17 -65.41
CA ALA A 323 39.31 7.20 -65.71
C ALA A 323 38.49 7.96 -64.65
N ARG A 324 39.09 8.33 -63.51
CA ARG A 324 38.40 8.91 -62.36
C ARG A 324 37.64 10.20 -62.72
N ALA A 325 38.30 11.15 -63.39
CA ALA A 325 37.70 12.44 -63.75
C ALA A 325 36.48 12.31 -64.69
N GLN A 326 36.42 11.27 -65.53
CA GLN A 326 35.30 11.06 -66.46
C GLN A 326 34.18 10.21 -65.84
N THR A 327 34.53 9.27 -64.96
CA THR A 327 33.59 8.26 -64.44
C THR A 327 32.94 8.69 -63.14
N GLU A 328 33.63 9.49 -62.31
CA GLU A 328 33.13 9.91 -61.00
C GLU A 328 31.76 10.60 -61.07
N PRO A 329 31.52 11.63 -61.91
CA PRO A 329 30.22 12.30 -61.95
C PRO A 329 29.05 11.34 -62.25
N ALA A 330 29.28 10.35 -63.12
CA ALA A 330 28.27 9.34 -63.46
C ALA A 330 27.99 8.39 -62.29
N VAL A 331 29.02 8.00 -61.52
CA VAL A 331 28.85 7.19 -60.29
C VAL A 331 28.08 7.98 -59.23
N VAL A 332 28.38 9.27 -59.07
CA VAL A 332 27.67 10.14 -58.12
C VAL A 332 26.19 10.25 -58.48
N GLU A 333 25.88 10.51 -59.75
CA GLU A 333 24.49 10.62 -60.22
C GLU A 333 23.75 9.29 -60.09
N LEU A 334 24.42 8.16 -60.38
CA LEU A 334 23.85 6.83 -60.23
C LEU A 334 23.50 6.53 -58.77
N LEU A 335 24.43 6.75 -57.82
CA LEU A 335 24.17 6.49 -56.40
C LEU A 335 23.11 7.42 -55.83
N ALA A 336 23.08 8.69 -56.24
CA ALA A 336 22.01 9.62 -55.87
C ALA A 336 20.65 9.17 -56.43
N ALA A 337 20.61 8.62 -57.65
CA ALA A 337 19.41 8.05 -58.23
C ALA A 337 18.94 6.79 -57.48
N VAL A 338 19.85 5.89 -57.12
CA VAL A 338 19.58 4.68 -56.32
C VAL A 338 19.06 5.04 -54.93
N GLU A 339 19.66 6.03 -54.26
CA GLU A 339 19.19 6.48 -52.95
C GLU A 339 17.74 7.02 -53.01
N ARG A 340 17.41 7.78 -54.06
CA ARG A 340 16.08 8.38 -54.21
C ARG A 340 15.01 7.40 -54.70
N LEU A 341 15.36 6.52 -55.65
CA LEU A 341 14.41 5.65 -56.36
C LEU A 341 14.36 4.22 -55.78
N GLY A 342 15.34 3.85 -54.97
CA GLY A 342 15.48 2.50 -54.42
C GLY A 342 16.49 1.63 -55.18
N PRO A 343 16.62 0.34 -54.81
CA PRO A 343 17.68 -0.54 -55.29
C PRO A 343 17.55 -0.92 -56.78
N THR A 344 16.36 -0.80 -57.36
CA THR A 344 16.09 -1.18 -58.75
C THR A 344 16.14 0.07 -59.63
N VAL A 345 17.29 0.28 -60.29
CA VAL A 345 17.49 1.39 -61.23
C VAL A 345 17.93 0.85 -62.59
N GLU A 346 17.23 1.26 -63.65
CA GLU A 346 17.63 0.95 -65.03
C GLU A 346 18.65 2.00 -65.52
N VAL A 347 19.87 1.56 -65.83
CA VAL A 347 20.92 2.44 -66.35
C VAL A 347 21.05 2.24 -67.85
N ARG A 348 20.82 3.30 -68.62
CA ARG A 348 20.95 3.28 -70.09
C ARG A 348 22.17 4.09 -70.52
N PHE A 349 23.25 3.41 -70.89
CA PHE A 349 24.42 4.06 -71.47
C PHE A 349 24.14 4.47 -72.91
N ARG A 350 24.36 5.75 -73.22
CA ARG A 350 24.32 6.27 -74.59
C ARG A 350 25.71 6.73 -74.99
N ARG A 351 26.24 6.14 -76.04
CA ARG A 351 27.51 6.59 -76.63
C ARG A 351 27.30 7.98 -77.23
N ARG A 352 28.05 8.98 -76.76
CA ARG A 352 28.18 10.23 -77.51
C ARG A 352 29.02 9.94 -78.76
N PRO A 353 28.57 10.31 -79.97
CA PRO A 353 29.39 10.18 -81.16
C PRO A 353 30.63 11.06 -80.95
N GLY A 354 31.77 10.44 -80.68
CA GLY A 354 33.03 11.17 -80.57
C GLY A 354 33.37 11.82 -81.91
N GLY A 355 33.89 13.05 -81.92
CA GLY A 355 34.28 13.74 -83.15
C GLY A 355 35.31 12.99 -84.01
N ARG A 356 35.95 11.95 -83.44
CA ARG A 356 36.89 11.06 -84.15
C ARG A 356 36.23 9.97 -84.99
N PHE A 357 34.93 9.68 -84.83
CA PHE A 357 34.23 8.74 -85.74
C PHE A 357 34.20 9.28 -87.15
N GLY A 358 33.91 10.56 -87.33
CA GLY A 358 33.98 11.19 -88.64
C GLY A 358 35.38 11.17 -89.25
N TYR A 359 36.45 11.08 -88.44
CA TYR A 359 37.81 10.91 -88.96
C TYR A 359 38.10 9.46 -89.34
N ALA A 360 37.75 8.49 -88.47
CA ALA A 360 37.90 7.06 -88.77
C ALA A 360 37.06 6.64 -90.00
N ASP A 361 35.82 7.11 -90.09
CA ASP A 361 34.95 6.89 -91.26
C ASP A 361 35.56 7.54 -92.51
N LYS A 362 36.19 8.72 -92.40
CA LYS A 362 36.94 9.33 -93.52
C LYS A 362 38.22 8.56 -93.87
N THR A 363 38.90 7.94 -92.91
CA THR A 363 40.11 7.15 -93.16
C THR A 363 39.75 5.82 -93.82
N ILE A 364 38.70 5.15 -93.34
CA ILE A 364 38.19 3.91 -93.94
C ILE A 364 37.60 4.22 -95.32
N ALA A 365 36.88 5.33 -95.50
CA ALA A 365 36.37 5.75 -96.82
C ALA A 365 37.48 6.01 -97.87
N LYS A 366 38.73 6.16 -97.44
CA LYS A 366 39.90 6.29 -98.32
C LYS A 366 40.59 4.95 -98.64
N THR A 367 40.26 3.86 -97.97
CA THR A 367 40.79 2.54 -98.31
C THR A 367 40.10 2.00 -99.57
N SER A 368 40.85 1.34 -100.46
CA SER A 368 40.29 0.80 -101.72
C SER A 368 39.28 -0.33 -101.50
N THR A 369 39.22 -0.88 -100.29
CA THR A 369 38.28 -1.92 -99.85
C THR A 369 36.95 -1.36 -99.33
N TRP A 370 36.75 -0.04 -99.33
CA TRP A 370 35.51 0.59 -98.87
C TRP A 370 34.43 0.59 -99.95
N ASN A 371 33.44 -0.31 -99.83
CA ASN A 371 32.32 -0.48 -100.76
C ASN A 371 31.10 0.41 -100.45
N GLY A 372 31.32 1.65 -99.99
CA GLY A 372 30.25 2.58 -99.60
C GLY A 372 29.82 2.46 -98.12
N PRO A 373 28.87 3.30 -97.66
CA PRO A 373 28.48 3.37 -96.25
C PRO A 373 27.85 2.04 -95.79
N VAL A 374 28.68 1.19 -95.20
CA VAL A 374 28.18 -0.04 -94.58
C VAL A 374 27.44 0.37 -93.31
N SER A 375 26.12 0.29 -93.35
CA SER A 375 25.24 0.59 -92.22
C SER A 375 25.37 -0.49 -91.13
N TYR A 376 26.50 -0.52 -90.42
CA TYR A 376 26.59 -1.27 -89.18
C TYR A 376 26.35 -0.35 -88.00
N LEU A 377 25.11 -0.37 -87.51
CA LEU A 377 24.88 -0.56 -86.10
C LEU A 377 23.83 -1.66 -86.00
N THR A 378 24.15 -2.72 -85.27
CA THR A 378 23.28 -3.82 -84.83
C THR A 378 21.78 -3.51 -84.93
N ARG A 379 20.97 -4.47 -85.38
CA ARG A 379 19.48 -4.46 -85.55
C ARG A 379 18.64 -3.79 -84.43
N TYR A 380 19.27 -3.36 -83.34
CA TYR A 380 18.73 -2.66 -82.17
C TYR A 380 19.00 -1.15 -82.12
N PHE A 381 19.68 -0.53 -83.10
CA PHE A 381 19.92 0.92 -83.11
C PHE A 381 19.02 1.65 -84.11
N ASP A 382 17.95 2.28 -83.61
CA ASP A 382 17.06 3.14 -84.41
C ASP A 382 17.34 4.63 -84.13
N PRO A 383 17.87 5.41 -85.09
CA PRO A 383 18.10 6.85 -84.94
C PRO A 383 16.81 7.70 -84.82
N ARG A 384 15.62 7.14 -85.07
CA ARG A 384 14.34 7.86 -84.85
C ARG A 384 13.94 7.90 -83.38
N THR A 385 14.39 6.96 -82.56
CA THR A 385 14.13 6.95 -81.10
C THR A 385 14.97 7.97 -80.33
N THR A 386 16.13 8.39 -80.85
CA THR A 386 17.03 9.35 -80.18
C THR A 386 16.56 10.80 -80.26
N ARG A 387 15.71 11.17 -81.23
CA ARG A 387 15.27 12.57 -81.43
C ARG A 387 14.03 12.97 -80.61
N ARG A 388 13.27 12.03 -80.05
CA ARG A 388 12.02 12.31 -79.30
C ARG A 388 12.18 12.58 -77.79
N ALA A 389 13.38 12.42 -77.21
CA ALA A 389 13.57 12.51 -75.75
C ALA A 389 13.91 13.92 -75.21
N ARG A 390 13.79 14.98 -76.02
CA ARG A 390 13.94 16.38 -75.59
C ARG A 390 12.64 16.98 -75.03
N ARG A 391 11.69 16.16 -74.58
CA ARG A 391 10.57 16.66 -73.78
C ARG A 391 11.03 16.78 -72.32
N PRO A 392 10.87 17.94 -71.66
CA PRO A 392 11.11 18.05 -70.24
C PRO A 392 10.25 17.03 -69.51
N TRP A 393 10.87 16.32 -68.58
CA TRP A 393 10.26 15.26 -67.77
C TRP A 393 9.06 15.86 -67.02
N ARG A 394 7.85 15.70 -67.57
CA ARG A 394 6.61 16.15 -66.93
C ARG A 394 6.38 15.26 -65.72
N ARG A 395 6.31 15.86 -64.53
CA ARG A 395 5.94 15.21 -63.26
C ARG A 395 4.78 14.24 -63.49
N GLY A 396 5.06 12.93 -63.41
CA GLY A 396 4.03 11.92 -63.29
C GLY A 396 3.38 12.05 -61.92
N SER A 397 2.15 12.53 -61.89
CA SER A 397 1.29 12.45 -60.73
C SER A 397 1.00 10.99 -60.41
N SER A 398 1.26 10.60 -59.16
CA SER A 398 0.79 9.35 -58.59
C SER A 398 -0.74 9.37 -58.55
N ARG A 399 -1.37 8.75 -59.55
CA ARG A 399 -2.79 8.38 -59.49
C ARG A 399 -2.91 7.20 -58.52
N ALA A 400 -3.21 7.51 -57.26
CA ALA A 400 -3.70 6.54 -56.31
C ALA A 400 -5.07 6.02 -56.79
N SER A 401 -5.15 4.73 -57.08
CA SER A 401 -6.40 4.03 -57.36
C SER A 401 -7.21 3.89 -56.07
N ARG A 402 -8.15 4.82 -55.83
CA ARG A 402 -9.27 4.60 -54.90
C ARG A 402 -10.24 3.63 -55.57
N ARG A 403 -10.28 2.39 -55.11
CA ARG A 403 -11.44 1.50 -55.29
C ARG A 403 -12.49 1.89 -54.26
N SER A 404 -13.55 2.54 -54.70
CA SER A 404 -14.82 2.65 -53.98
C SER A 404 -15.68 1.45 -54.37
N SER A 405 -15.93 0.54 -53.45
CA SER A 405 -16.99 -0.46 -53.54
C SER A 405 -18.10 -0.04 -52.59
N THR A 406 -19.14 0.58 -53.14
CA THR A 406 -20.47 0.68 -52.55
C THR A 406 -21.37 -0.27 -53.33
N PRO A 407 -22.16 -1.14 -52.69
CA PRO A 407 -23.38 -1.66 -53.27
C PRO A 407 -24.58 -0.85 -52.75
N ARG A 408 -25.43 -0.42 -53.66
CA ARG A 408 -26.81 0.00 -53.39
C ARG A 408 -27.72 -1.18 -53.71
N SER A 409 -28.50 -1.59 -52.71
CA SER A 409 -29.96 -1.84 -52.70
C SER A 409 -30.26 -2.86 -51.61
#